data_AF-A0A415PFU7-F1
#
_entry.id   AF-A0A415PFU7-F1
#
_cell.length_a   1.000
_cell.length_b   1.000
_cell.length_c   1.000
_cell.angle_alpha   90.00
_cell.angle_beta   90.00
_cell.angle_gamma   90.00
#
_symmetry.space_group_name_H-M   'P 1'
#
loop_
_entity.id
_entity.type
_entity.pdbx_description
1 polymer ?
#
loop_
_entity_poly.entity_id
_entity_poly.type
_entity_poly.pdbx_seq_one_letter_code
_entity_poly.pdbx_strand_id
1 'polypeptide(L)'
;MNAKKQKRLSTLLYASLLLWLIYAILTSLISLLPQTFLPLVFGDTLIKEAVQNFYQIAELIITGIIYLLCFYFSKKKIHSQANNPTALGIGNILMSICVCFLIPFAFTILSSRYSITLLANSEAAFSCFSATIKFTEFLRPFLYSSIALFLCAYGTYWLDMSCQEHEK
;
A
#
# COMPACT_ATOMS: atom_id res chain seq x y z
N MET A 1 -14.16 -17.29 -20.69
CA MET A 1 -13.75 -17.78 -19.34
C MET A 1 -14.92 -18.44 -18.58
N ASN A 2 -14.71 -19.58 -17.90
CA ASN A 2 -15.74 -20.28 -17.10
C ASN A 2 -15.91 -19.67 -15.68
N ALA A 3 -17.13 -19.67 -15.15
CA ALA A 3 -17.52 -19.24 -13.80
C ALA A 3 -16.60 -19.75 -12.67
N LYS A 4 -16.11 -21.00 -12.74
CA LYS A 4 -15.20 -21.55 -11.71
C LYS A 4 -13.86 -20.79 -11.66
N LYS A 5 -13.29 -20.44 -12.82
CA LYS A 5 -12.05 -19.66 -12.90
C LYS A 5 -12.29 -18.22 -12.47
N GLN A 6 -13.38 -17.61 -12.93
CA GLN A 6 -13.77 -16.26 -12.54
C GLN A 6 -13.94 -16.11 -11.02
N LYS A 7 -14.55 -17.11 -10.36
CA LYS A 7 -14.67 -17.16 -8.90
C LYS A 7 -13.30 -17.17 -8.21
N ARG A 8 -12.35 -17.99 -8.69
CA ARG A 8 -10.97 -18.04 -8.14
C ARG A 8 -10.23 -16.70 -8.28
N LEU A 9 -10.34 -16.06 -9.45
CA LEU A 9 -9.74 -14.73 -9.68
C LEU A 9 -10.31 -13.67 -8.74
N SER A 10 -11.63 -13.69 -8.55
CA SER A 10 -12.30 -12.81 -7.60
C SER A 10 -11.80 -13.04 -6.17
N THR A 11 -11.67 -14.30 -5.74
CA THR A 11 -11.11 -14.65 -4.43
C THR A 11 -9.68 -14.12 -4.25
N LEU A 12 -8.80 -14.26 -5.25
CA LEU A 12 -7.44 -13.73 -5.18
C LEU A 12 -7.43 -12.20 -5.07
N LEU A 13 -8.28 -11.51 -5.84
CA LEU A 13 -8.43 -10.05 -5.72
C LEU A 13 -8.89 -9.64 -4.31
N TYR A 14 -9.88 -10.33 -3.74
CA TYR A 14 -10.34 -10.00 -2.38
C TYR A 14 -9.29 -10.33 -1.30
N ALA A 15 -8.54 -11.42 -1.45
CA ALA A 15 -7.42 -11.72 -0.57
C ALA A 15 -6.34 -10.63 -0.62
N SER A 16 -6.04 -10.14 -1.83
CA SER A 16 -5.16 -8.99 -2.03
C SER A 16 -5.67 -7.74 -1.29
N LEU A 17 -6.96 -7.40 -1.45
CA LEU A 17 -7.56 -6.26 -0.75
C LEU A 17 -7.50 -6.42 0.77
N LEU A 18 -7.76 -7.63 1.29
CA LEU A 18 -7.68 -7.90 2.72
C LEU A 18 -6.27 -7.67 3.27
N LEU A 19 -5.23 -8.16 2.60
CA LEU A 19 -3.84 -7.91 3.01
C LEU A 19 -3.50 -6.42 2.98
N TRP A 20 -3.99 -5.69 1.97
CA TRP A 20 -3.80 -4.25 1.89
C TRP A 20 -4.50 -3.52 3.05
N LEU A 21 -5.73 -3.92 3.40
CA LEU A 21 -6.45 -3.35 4.55
C LEU A 21 -5.74 -3.62 5.87
N ILE A 22 -5.22 -4.83 6.06
CA ILE A 22 -4.42 -5.17 7.26
C ILE A 22 -3.18 -4.26 7.33
N TYR A 23 -2.45 -4.13 6.21
CA TYR A 23 -1.32 -3.20 6.13
C TYR A 23 -1.72 -1.76 6.48
N ALA A 24 -2.83 -1.27 5.93
CA ALA A 24 -3.29 0.10 6.15
C ALA A 24 -3.71 0.35 7.60
N ILE A 25 -4.45 -0.57 8.21
CA ILE A 25 -4.88 -0.47 9.61
C ILE A 25 -3.66 -0.47 10.54
N LEU A 26 -2.76 -1.43 10.37
CA LEU A 26 -1.57 -1.55 11.23
C LEU A 26 -0.64 -0.33 11.08
N THR A 27 -0.40 0.12 9.85
CA THR A 27 0.43 1.30 9.57
C THR A 27 -0.19 2.57 10.14
N SER A 28 -1.52 2.72 10.05
CA SER A 28 -2.25 3.84 10.64
C SER A 28 -2.14 3.83 12.17
N LEU A 29 -2.37 2.68 12.80
CA LEU A 29 -2.24 2.53 14.25
C LEU A 29 -0.84 2.90 14.74
N ILE A 30 0.20 2.43 14.06
CA ILE A 30 1.60 2.73 14.39
C ILE A 30 1.94 4.21 14.17
N SER A 31 1.41 4.81 13.10
CA SER A 31 1.66 6.22 12.79
C SER A 31 0.93 7.18 13.74
N LEU A 32 -0.21 6.74 14.30
CA LEU A 32 -1.02 7.47 15.29
C LEU A 32 -0.65 7.15 16.74
N LEU A 33 0.10 6.06 16.97
CA LEU A 33 0.50 5.60 18.31
C LEU A 33 1.24 6.69 19.11
N PRO A 34 2.18 7.46 18.51
CA PRO A 34 2.88 8.52 19.23
C PRO A 34 1.92 9.56 19.82
N GLN A 35 0.85 9.93 19.11
CA GLN A 35 -0.11 10.94 19.60
C GLN A 35 -1.04 10.42 20.69
N THR A 36 -1.27 9.10 20.74
CA THR A 36 -2.25 8.48 21.64
C THR A 36 -1.61 7.87 22.89
N PHE A 37 -0.40 7.31 22.78
CA PHE A 37 0.29 6.64 23.88
C PHE A 37 1.32 7.52 24.60
N LEU A 38 2.01 8.44 23.90
CA LEU A 38 2.99 9.32 24.55
C LEU A 38 2.39 10.20 25.66
N PRO A 39 1.15 10.73 25.56
CA PRO A 39 0.50 11.45 26.67
C PRO A 39 0.37 10.61 27.94
N LEU A 40 0.02 9.33 27.77
CA LEU A 40 -0.29 8.41 28.87
C LEU A 40 0.96 7.99 29.67
N VAL A 41 2.12 7.96 29.01
CA VAL A 41 3.38 7.47 29.58
C VAL A 41 4.32 8.60 30.00
N PHE A 42 4.29 9.74 29.29
CA PHE A 42 5.31 10.80 29.45
C PHE A 42 4.75 12.21 29.71
N GLY A 43 3.42 12.41 29.73
CA GLY A 43 2.78 13.70 30.01
C GLY A 43 2.81 14.72 28.85
N ASP A 44 2.15 15.87 29.05
CA ASP A 44 1.85 16.87 28.00
C ASP A 44 3.08 17.52 27.35
N THR A 45 4.22 17.55 28.04
CA THR A 45 5.48 18.12 27.54
C THR A 45 6.00 17.38 26.30
N LEU A 46 5.82 16.06 26.23
CA LEU A 46 6.23 15.26 25.08
C LEU A 46 5.25 15.37 23.90
N ILE A 47 4.02 15.82 24.14
CA ILE A 47 3.01 16.07 23.08
C ILE A 47 3.39 17.27 22.23
N LYS A 48 3.96 18.33 22.83
CA LYS A 48 4.49 19.49 22.08
C LYS A 48 5.63 19.09 21.13
N GLU A 49 6.35 18.04 21.46
CA GLU A 49 7.44 17.50 20.64
C GLU A 49 7.02 16.27 19.81
N ALA A 50 5.78 15.81 19.95
CA ALA A 50 5.29 14.60 19.29
C ALA A 50 5.26 14.81 17.79
N VAL A 51 6.13 14.06 17.11
CA VAL A 51 6.32 14.15 15.67
C VAL A 51 5.07 13.65 14.96
N GLN A 52 4.42 14.52 14.20
CA GLN A 52 3.36 14.10 13.30
C GLN A 52 3.99 13.27 12.18
N ASN A 53 3.67 11.96 12.16
CA ASN A 53 4.05 11.01 11.12
C ASN A 53 3.27 11.25 9.81
N PHE A 54 3.16 12.52 9.40
CA PHE A 54 2.40 12.93 8.23
C PHE A 54 2.94 12.29 6.96
N TYR A 55 4.25 12.05 6.89
CA TYR A 55 4.87 11.41 5.74
C TYR A 55 4.36 9.97 5.57
N GLN A 56 4.30 9.18 6.64
CA GLN A 56 3.80 7.81 6.61
C GLN A 56 2.29 7.76 6.34
N ILE A 57 1.52 8.70 6.92
CA ILE A 57 0.08 8.80 6.66
C ILE A 57 -0.18 9.22 5.21
N ALA A 58 0.55 10.20 4.69
CA ALA A 58 0.42 10.66 3.31
C ALA A 58 0.84 9.58 2.31
N GLU A 59 1.92 8.85 2.58
CA GLU A 59 2.34 7.68 1.80
C GLU A 59 1.19 6.66 1.75
N LEU A 60 0.59 6.34 2.90
CA LEU A 60 -0.51 5.39 2.98
C LEU A 60 -1.76 5.85 2.21
N ILE A 61 -2.11 7.13 2.30
CA ILE A 61 -3.26 7.68 1.57
C ILE A 61 -3.03 7.59 0.06
N ILE A 62 -1.87 8.03 -0.42
CA ILE A 62 -1.56 8.05 -1.86
C ILE A 62 -1.51 6.63 -2.42
N THR A 63 -0.77 5.73 -1.76
CA THR A 63 -0.71 4.32 -2.15
C THR A 63 -2.08 3.66 -2.12
N GLY A 64 -2.92 3.99 -1.14
CA GLY A 64 -4.28 3.47 -1.02
C GLY A 64 -5.23 3.93 -2.11
N ILE A 65 -5.24 5.21 -2.45
CA ILE A 65 -6.06 5.73 -3.56
C ILE A 65 -5.72 5.00 -4.85
N ILE A 66 -4.44 4.91 -5.18
CA ILE A 66 -3.97 4.27 -6.41
C ILE A 66 -4.34 2.78 -6.41
N TYR A 67 -4.09 2.07 -5.31
CA TYR A 67 -4.41 0.65 -5.18
C TYR A 67 -5.92 0.38 -5.34
N LEU A 68 -6.77 1.15 -4.66
CA LEU A 68 -8.23 0.98 -4.71
C LEU A 68 -8.81 1.26 -6.10
N LEU A 69 -8.28 2.26 -6.81
CA LEU A 69 -8.67 2.54 -8.20
C LEU A 69 -8.34 1.35 -9.10
N CYS A 70 -7.11 0.84 -9.04
CA CYS A 70 -6.69 -0.33 -9.83
C CYS A 70 -7.48 -1.60 -9.48
N PHE A 71 -7.77 -1.81 -8.20
CA PHE A 71 -8.64 -2.88 -7.73
C PHE A 71 -10.03 -2.77 -8.36
N TYR A 72 -10.65 -1.58 -8.30
CA TYR A 72 -11.97 -1.33 -8.86
C TYR A 72 -12.03 -1.60 -10.37
N PHE A 73 -11.08 -1.05 -11.14
CA PHE A 73 -11.03 -1.25 -12.59
C PHE A 73 -10.77 -2.71 -12.97
N SER A 74 -9.86 -3.38 -12.26
CA SER A 74 -9.56 -4.79 -12.54
C SER A 74 -10.73 -5.70 -12.21
N LYS A 75 -11.38 -5.50 -11.06
CA LYS A 75 -12.61 -6.22 -10.70
C LYS A 75 -13.70 -6.01 -11.76
N LYS A 76 -13.93 -4.76 -12.18
CA LYS A 76 -14.93 -4.42 -13.21
C LYS A 76 -14.64 -5.15 -14.52
N LYS A 77 -13.40 -5.13 -15.02
CA LYS A 77 -13.03 -5.81 -16.28
C LYS A 77 -13.10 -7.33 -16.20
N ILE A 78 -12.68 -7.95 -15.09
CA ILE A 78 -12.80 -9.41 -14.90
C ILE A 78 -14.27 -9.84 -14.94
N HIS A 79 -15.18 -9.04 -14.38
CA HIS A 79 -16.61 -9.30 -14.44
C HIS A 79 -17.25 -9.00 -15.79
N SER A 80 -16.78 -7.99 -16.52
CA SER A 80 -17.36 -7.58 -17.80
C SER A 80 -16.73 -8.23 -19.03
N GLN A 81 -15.67 -9.05 -18.87
CA GLN A 81 -14.93 -9.72 -19.96
C GLN A 81 -14.55 -8.77 -21.14
N ALA A 82 -14.10 -7.55 -20.84
CA ALA A 82 -13.92 -6.51 -21.85
C ALA A 82 -12.68 -6.70 -22.76
N ASN A 83 -12.81 -6.28 -24.03
CA ASN A 83 -11.88 -6.47 -25.18
C ASN A 83 -10.52 -5.75 -25.14
N ASN A 84 -9.94 -5.44 -23.97
CA ASN A 84 -8.55 -4.98 -23.95
C ASN A 84 -7.89 -5.33 -22.62
N PRO A 85 -7.49 -6.60 -22.44
CA PRO A 85 -6.87 -7.04 -21.22
C PRO A 85 -5.46 -6.42 -21.15
N THR A 86 -4.69 -6.38 -22.23
CA THR A 86 -3.30 -5.89 -22.28
C THR A 86 -3.11 -4.44 -21.77
N ALA A 87 -3.96 -3.49 -22.18
CA ALA A 87 -3.86 -2.10 -21.70
C ALA A 87 -4.08 -1.98 -20.18
N LEU A 88 -4.98 -2.80 -19.61
CA LEU A 88 -5.18 -2.86 -18.16
C LEU A 88 -3.94 -3.44 -17.46
N GLY A 89 -3.23 -4.37 -18.11
CA GLY A 89 -2.04 -5.01 -17.54
C GLY A 89 -0.86 -4.09 -17.44
N ILE A 90 -0.61 -3.32 -18.49
CA ILE A 90 0.39 -2.25 -18.46
C ILE A 90 0.08 -1.28 -17.31
N GLY A 91 -1.18 -0.86 -17.17
CA GLY A 91 -1.61 0.00 -16.07
C GLY A 91 -1.38 -0.61 -14.68
N ASN A 92 -1.70 -1.90 -14.50
CA ASN A 92 -1.51 -2.61 -13.23
C ASN A 92 -0.02 -2.82 -12.88
N ILE A 93 0.84 -3.06 -13.87
CA ILE A 93 2.30 -3.15 -13.68
C ILE A 93 2.86 -1.79 -13.27
N LEU A 94 2.50 -0.72 -14.01
CA LEU A 94 2.93 0.64 -13.68
C LEU A 94 2.48 1.04 -12.27
N MET A 95 1.23 0.73 -11.89
CA MET A 95 0.74 0.93 -10.54
C MET A 95 1.60 0.19 -9.51
N SER A 96 1.91 -1.08 -9.76
CA SER A 96 2.69 -1.89 -8.81
C SER A 96 4.08 -1.31 -8.61
N ILE A 97 4.72 -0.82 -9.68
CA ILE A 97 6.00 -0.10 -9.60
C ILE A 97 5.83 1.20 -8.79
N CYS A 98 4.78 1.98 -9.05
CA CYS A 98 4.50 3.21 -8.32
C CYS A 98 4.31 2.96 -6.81
N VAL A 99 3.45 2.01 -6.45
CA VAL A 99 3.05 1.73 -5.06
C VAL A 99 4.16 1.01 -4.29
N CYS A 100 4.89 0.08 -4.92
CA CYS A 100 5.95 -0.66 -4.22
C CYS A 100 7.27 0.09 -4.12
N PHE A 101 7.55 0.99 -5.07
CA PHE A 101 8.89 1.55 -5.24
C PHE A 101 8.90 3.07 -5.32
N LEU A 102 8.25 3.68 -6.31
CA LEU A 102 8.42 5.14 -6.56
C LEU A 102 7.89 5.99 -5.41
N ILE A 103 6.68 5.69 -4.94
CA ILE A 103 6.04 6.44 -3.85
C ILE A 103 6.83 6.23 -2.55
N PRO A 104 7.08 4.98 -2.09
CA PRO A 104 7.86 4.80 -0.89
C PRO A 104 9.26 5.40 -0.95
N PHE A 105 9.93 5.32 -2.10
CA PHE A 105 11.24 5.95 -2.27
C PHE A 105 11.20 7.47 -2.07
N ALA A 106 10.21 8.14 -2.66
CA ALA A 106 10.01 9.58 -2.47
C ALA A 106 9.76 9.92 -0.99
N PHE A 107 8.91 9.14 -0.31
CA PHE A 107 8.62 9.34 1.11
C PHE A 107 9.80 9.02 2.03
N THR A 108 10.66 8.07 1.67
CA THR A 108 11.93 7.82 2.37
C THR A 108 12.85 9.04 2.30
N ILE A 109 12.98 9.68 1.13
CA ILE A 109 13.80 10.90 0.98
C ILE A 109 13.23 12.04 1.83
N LEU A 110 11.91 12.26 1.75
CA LEU A 110 11.24 13.31 2.53
C LEU A 110 11.38 13.08 4.03
N SER A 111 11.16 11.84 4.48
CA SER A 111 11.30 11.44 5.87
C SER A 111 12.73 11.58 6.37
N SER A 112 13.73 11.25 5.55
CA SER A 112 15.14 11.41 5.89
C SER A 112 15.50 12.87 6.15
N ARG A 113 15.09 13.78 5.26
CA ARG A 113 15.32 15.23 5.45
C ARG A 113 14.68 15.75 6.72
N TYR A 114 13.44 15.32 6.98
CA TYR A 114 12.73 15.71 8.19
C TYR A 114 13.37 15.15 9.46
N SER A 115 13.89 13.92 9.42
CA SER A 115 14.58 13.30 10.57
C SER A 115 15.83 14.06 11.00
N ILE A 116 16.57 14.65 10.04
CA ILE A 116 17.75 15.48 10.34
C ILE A 116 17.34 16.75 11.09
N THR A 117 16.26 17.40 10.65
CA THR A 117 15.70 18.58 11.34
C THR A 117 15.21 18.23 12.74
N LEU A 118 14.59 17.07 12.92
CA LEU A 118 14.16 16.60 14.24
C LEU A 118 15.34 16.37 15.18
N LEU A 119 16.38 15.69 14.71
CA LEU A 119 17.57 15.41 15.53
C LEU A 119 18.25 16.69 16.02
N ALA A 120 18.26 17.74 15.20
CA ALA A 120 18.81 19.04 15.58
C ALA A 120 17.98 19.76 16.67
N ASN A 121 16.69 19.41 16.81
CA ASN A 121 15.75 20.11 17.70
C ASN A 121 15.41 19.29 18.97
N SER A 122 15.27 17.96 18.86
CA SER A 122 14.94 17.06 19.97
C SER A 122 15.35 15.62 19.66
N GLU A 123 16.23 15.06 20.49
CA GLU A 123 16.67 13.66 20.40
C GLU A 123 15.51 12.69 20.68
N ALA A 124 14.61 13.04 21.60
CA ALA A 124 13.43 12.25 21.93
C ALA A 124 12.45 12.18 20.74
N ALA A 125 12.19 13.32 20.09
CA ALA A 125 11.34 13.41 18.91
C ALA A 125 11.92 12.60 17.74
N PHE A 126 13.23 12.70 17.51
CA PHE A 126 13.94 11.90 16.52
C PHE A 126 13.85 10.40 16.80
N SER A 127 14.10 9.98 18.04
CA SER A 127 14.04 8.57 18.44
C SER A 127 12.64 7.98 18.21
N CYS A 128 11.59 8.73 18.58
CA CYS A 128 10.21 8.34 18.33
C CYS A 128 9.92 8.20 16.83
N PHE A 129 10.27 9.20 16.01
CA PHE A 129 10.07 9.18 14.56
C PHE A 129 10.82 8.01 13.90
N SER A 130 12.08 7.77 14.29
CA SER A 130 12.90 6.67 13.76
C SER A 130 12.30 5.31 14.13
N ALA A 131 11.80 5.15 15.36
CA ALA A 131 11.11 3.93 15.78
C ALA A 131 9.84 3.69 14.94
N THR A 132 9.01 4.72 14.73
CA THR A 132 7.83 4.61 13.87
C THR A 132 8.21 4.15 12.46
N ILE A 133 9.22 4.76 11.83
CA ILE A 133 9.68 4.34 10.49
C ILE A 133 10.02 2.86 10.48
N LYS A 134 10.83 2.37 11.43
CA LYS A 134 11.23 0.96 11.50
C LYS A 134 10.03 0.02 11.64
N PHE A 135 9.04 0.40 12.44
CA PHE A 135 7.81 -0.39 12.58
C PHE A 135 6.96 -0.38 11.31
N THR A 136 6.86 0.76 10.61
CA THR A 136 6.14 0.81 9.32
C THR A 136 6.86 0.01 8.22
N GLU A 137 8.19 0.02 8.21
CA GLU A 137 9.02 -0.82 7.33
C GLU A 137 8.81 -2.31 7.61
N PHE A 138 8.67 -2.70 8.87
CA PHE A 138 8.37 -4.08 9.24
C PHE A 138 7.03 -4.59 8.67
N LEU A 139 6.06 -3.70 8.45
CA LEU A 139 4.76 -4.06 7.87
C LEU A 139 4.76 -4.08 6.34
N ARG A 140 5.80 -3.56 5.69
CA ARG A 140 5.94 -3.46 4.23
C ARG A 140 5.74 -4.81 3.47
N PRO A 141 6.11 -5.99 4.03
CA PRO A 141 5.78 -7.27 3.40
C PRO A 141 4.27 -7.51 3.18
N PHE A 142 3.37 -6.95 3.99
CA PHE A 142 1.92 -7.07 3.78
C PHE A 142 1.47 -6.31 2.53
N LEU A 143 2.01 -5.11 2.30
CA LEU A 143 1.78 -4.33 1.07
C LEU A 143 2.28 -5.10 -0.15
N TYR A 144 3.50 -5.63 -0.09
CA TYR A 144 4.09 -6.38 -1.21
C TYR A 144 3.34 -7.67 -1.50
N SER A 145 2.92 -8.40 -0.46
CA SER A 145 2.12 -9.62 -0.61
C SER A 145 0.75 -9.33 -1.22
N SER A 146 0.11 -8.22 -0.82
CA SER A 146 -1.12 -7.74 -1.44
C SER A 146 -0.90 -7.52 -2.95
N ILE A 147 0.08 -6.69 -3.32
CA ILE A 147 0.33 -6.35 -4.73
C ILE A 147 0.71 -7.58 -5.55
N ALA A 148 1.47 -8.52 -4.99
CA ALA A 148 1.77 -9.79 -5.63
C ALA A 148 0.51 -10.61 -5.93
N LEU A 149 -0.41 -10.75 -4.95
CA LEU A 149 -1.69 -11.43 -5.18
C LEU A 149 -2.55 -10.72 -6.22
N PHE A 150 -2.59 -9.39 -6.20
CA PHE A 150 -3.28 -8.59 -7.21
C PHE A 150 -2.74 -8.86 -8.63
N LEU A 151 -1.42 -8.79 -8.80
CA LEU A 151 -0.76 -9.04 -10.08
C LEU A 151 -0.95 -10.49 -10.54
N CYS A 152 -0.89 -11.47 -9.64
CA CYS A 152 -1.18 -12.87 -9.96
C CYS A 152 -2.62 -13.05 -10.46
N ALA A 153 -3.60 -12.44 -9.79
CA ALA A 153 -5.00 -12.48 -10.23
C ALA A 153 -5.18 -11.84 -11.61
N TYR A 154 -4.51 -10.71 -11.86
CA TYR A 154 -4.59 -10.05 -13.14
C TYR A 154 -3.85 -10.83 -14.25
N GLY A 155 -2.63 -11.32 -13.99
CA GLY A 155 -1.83 -12.06 -14.97
C GLY A 155 -2.51 -13.35 -15.42
N THR A 156 -3.16 -14.06 -14.48
CA THR A 156 -3.99 -15.23 -14.80
C THR A 156 -5.20 -14.88 -15.65
N TYR A 157 -5.88 -13.76 -15.38
CA TYR A 157 -6.95 -13.25 -16.25
C TYR A 157 -6.45 -12.89 -17.66
N TRP A 158 -5.30 -12.20 -17.75
CA TRP A 158 -4.74 -11.77 -19.03
C TRP A 158 -4.34 -12.96 -19.91
N LEU A 159 -3.70 -13.98 -19.35
CA LEU A 159 -3.36 -15.22 -20.06
C LEU A 159 -4.62 -15.93 -20.56
N ASP A 160 -5.65 -16.06 -19.72
CA ASP A 160 -6.90 -16.74 -20.08
C ASP A 160 -7.66 -16.01 -21.22
N MET A 161 -7.59 -14.67 -21.28
CA MET A 161 -8.20 -13.89 -22.37
C MET A 161 -7.37 -13.97 -23.66
N SER A 162 -6.05 -13.88 -23.54
CA SER A 162 -5.15 -13.92 -24.71
C SER A 162 -5.19 -15.28 -25.41
N CYS A 163 -5.26 -16.38 -24.65
CA CYS A 163 -5.44 -17.71 -25.25
C CYS A 163 -6.80 -17.87 -25.95
N GLN A 164 -7.87 -17.25 -25.43
CA GLN A 164 -9.20 -17.32 -26.06
C GLN A 164 -9.29 -16.51 -27.37
N GLU A 165 -8.46 -15.49 -27.55
CA GLU A 165 -8.34 -14.77 -28.82
C GLU A 165 -7.62 -15.58 -29.90
N HIS A 166 -6.67 -16.46 -29.51
CA HIS A 166 -5.94 -17.32 -30.45
C HIS A 166 -6.69 -18.58 -30.89
N GLU A 167 -7.73 -18.99 -30.16
CA GLU A 167 -8.58 -20.15 -30.49
C GLU A 167 -9.76 -19.80 -31.42
N LYS A 168 -9.97 -18.51 -31.75
CA LYS A 168 -11.02 -18.02 -32.66
C LYS A 168 -10.45 -17.60 -34.00
#